data_AF-A0A9P3AVP1-F1
#
_entry.id   AF-A0A9P3AVP1-F1
#
_cell.length_a   1.000
_cell.length_b   1.000
_cell.length_c   1.000
_cell.angle_alpha   90.00
_cell.angle_beta   90.00
_cell.angle_gamma   90.00
#
_symmetry.space_group_name_H-M   'P 1'
#
loop_
_entity.id
_entity.type
_entity.pdbx_description
1 polymer ?
#
loop_
_entity_poly.entity_id
_entity_poly.type
_entity_poly.pdbx_seq_one_letter_code
_entity_poly.pdbx_strand_id
1 'polypeptide(L)'
;MMNNPDKFLIGGEESGGLTIRGHVSEKDGILACLLRAEATAMSKKSVASLLKDIKKLVGETLTSRLDFCLSSEIMNISRSTLETKHPKSIAGMKVQKSITIDGHKFTLDDSARIGFRLLGTEPLVRI
;
A
#
# COMPACT_ATOMS: atom_id res chain seq x y z
N MET A 1 18.50 4.81 -0.60
CA MET A 1 18.89 5.62 0.57
C MET A 1 18.06 6.89 0.58
N MET A 2 17.51 7.30 1.73
CA MET A 2 16.57 8.42 1.80
C MET A 2 17.37 9.74 1.91
N ASN A 3 17.21 10.65 0.94
CA ASN A 3 18.09 11.82 0.76
C ASN A 3 17.86 12.98 1.76
N ASN A 4 17.02 12.82 2.80
CA ASN A 4 16.74 13.88 3.77
C ASN A 4 16.06 13.33 5.05
N PRO A 5 16.81 12.76 6.01
CA PRO A 5 16.22 12.03 7.12
C PRO A 5 15.41 12.90 8.10
N ASP A 6 15.61 14.21 8.10
CA ASP A 6 14.89 15.13 8.99
C ASP A 6 13.47 15.49 8.49
N LYS A 7 13.13 15.14 7.24
CA LYS A 7 11.86 15.51 6.59
C LYS A 7 10.71 14.53 6.80
N PHE A 8 10.94 13.38 7.41
CA PHE A 8 9.89 12.40 7.71
C PHE A 8 9.80 12.19 9.22
N LEU A 9 8.62 11.82 9.72
CA LEU A 9 8.43 11.44 11.13
C LEU A 9 8.49 9.92 11.30
N ILE A 10 7.85 9.21 10.36
CA ILE A 10 7.67 7.76 10.35
C ILE A 10 7.75 7.28 8.91
N GLY A 11 8.39 6.14 8.69
CA GLY A 11 8.44 5.45 7.41
C GLY A 11 8.04 3.99 7.61
N GLY A 12 7.21 3.45 6.73
CA GLY A 12 6.79 2.06 6.82
C GLY A 12 6.33 1.49 5.49
N GLU A 13 6.33 0.17 5.40
CA GLU A 13 5.90 -0.60 4.24
C GLU A 13 4.79 -1.60 4.62
N GLU A 14 4.03 -2.07 3.63
CA GLU A 14 2.96 -3.06 3.91
C GLU A 14 3.52 -4.40 4.38
N SER A 15 4.78 -4.69 4.02
CA SER A 15 5.54 -5.86 4.46
C SER A 15 5.82 -5.91 5.98
N GLY A 16 5.49 -4.85 6.72
CA GLY A 16 5.62 -4.78 8.19
C GLY A 16 6.90 -4.12 8.70
N GLY A 17 7.75 -3.61 7.80
CA GLY A 17 8.91 -2.82 8.20
C GLY A 17 8.56 -1.39 8.57
N LEU A 18 9.26 -0.84 9.57
CA LEU A 18 9.05 0.50 10.11
C LEU A 18 10.38 1.15 10.48
N THR A 19 10.46 2.47 10.39
CA THR A 19 11.49 3.31 11.03
C THR A 19 10.91 4.67 11.41
N ILE A 20 11.59 5.41 12.28
CA ILE A 20 11.18 6.75 12.73
C ILE A 20 12.34 7.74 12.61
N ARG A 21 12.01 9.02 12.61
CA ARG A 21 13.01 10.10 12.66
C ARG A 21 13.92 9.94 13.89
N GLY A 22 15.22 10.12 13.69
CA GLY A 22 16.23 9.97 14.74
C GLY A 22 16.70 8.54 14.97
N HIS A 23 16.14 7.55 14.25
CA HIS A 23 16.65 6.18 14.20
C HIS A 23 17.44 5.92 12.91
N VAL A 24 18.03 4.72 12.77
CA VAL A 24 18.69 4.32 11.51
C VAL A 24 17.70 4.40 10.34
N SER A 25 18.20 4.85 9.19
CA SER A 25 17.39 5.05 7.97
C SER A 25 17.05 3.73 7.24
N GLU A 26 16.97 2.64 7.99
CA GLU A 26 16.59 1.31 7.54
C GLU A 26 15.39 0.81 8.37
N LYS A 27 14.65 -0.16 7.81
CA LYS A 27 13.54 -0.80 8.52
C LYS A 27 14.08 -1.57 9.72
N ASP A 28 13.54 -1.32 10.89
CA ASP A 28 13.93 -1.98 12.13
C ASP A 28 12.71 -2.62 12.81
N GLY A 29 12.66 -3.95 12.78
CA GLY A 29 11.58 -4.72 13.39
C GLY A 29 11.63 -4.72 14.93
N ILE A 30 12.82 -4.60 15.54
CA ILE A 30 12.96 -4.51 17.00
C ILE A 30 12.37 -3.19 17.47
N LEU A 31 12.73 -2.09 16.80
CA LEU A 31 12.13 -0.78 17.06
C LEU A 31 10.60 -0.82 16.92
N ALA A 32 10.08 -1.41 15.83
CA ALA A 32 8.63 -1.54 15.62
C ALA A 32 7.92 -2.26 16.77
N CYS A 33 8.52 -3.36 17.26
CA CYS A 33 8.02 -4.11 18.41
C CYS A 33 8.07 -3.30 19.71
N LEU A 34 9.17 -2.57 19.95
CA LEU A 34 9.33 -1.72 21.14
C LEU A 34 8.34 -0.55 21.16
N LEU A 35 8.15 0.14 20.04
CA LEU A 35 7.15 1.22 19.91
C LEU A 35 5.73 0.70 20.15
N ARG A 36 5.42 -0.52 19.68
CA ARG A 36 4.14 -1.17 19.96
C ARG A 36 3.99 -1.50 21.45
N ALA A 37 5.03 -2.02 22.09
CA ALA A 37 5.04 -2.30 23.52
C ALA A 37 4.85 -1.01 24.34
N GLU A 38 5.59 0.05 24.01
CA GLU A 38 5.45 1.38 24.61
C GLU A 38 4.02 1.91 24.45
N ALA A 39 3.44 1.87 23.25
CA ALA A 39 2.07 2.31 23.02
C ALA A 39 1.06 1.58 23.92
N THR A 40 1.22 0.27 24.11
CA THR A 40 0.35 -0.49 25.02
C THR A 40 0.59 -0.16 26.49
N ALA A 41 1.84 0.03 26.90
CA ALA A 41 2.21 0.35 28.28
C ALA A 41 1.70 1.76 28.68
N MET A 42 1.90 2.75 27.81
CA MET A 42 1.51 4.14 28.04
C MET A 42 -0.01 4.33 28.01
N SER A 43 -0.70 3.67 27.07
CA SER A 43 -2.16 3.77 26.96
C SER A 43 -2.92 2.85 27.92
N LYS A 44 -2.24 1.86 28.51
CA LYS A 44 -2.85 0.74 29.27
C LYS A 44 -3.92 -0.02 28.47
N LYS A 45 -3.81 -0.03 27.14
CA LYS A 45 -4.75 -0.68 26.23
C LYS A 45 -4.10 -1.84 25.52
N SER A 46 -4.90 -2.87 25.22
CA SER A 46 -4.48 -3.93 24.30
C SER A 46 -4.30 -3.38 22.88
N VAL A 47 -3.50 -4.08 22.08
CA VAL A 47 -3.29 -3.68 20.68
C VAL A 47 -4.60 -3.67 19.89
N ALA A 48 -5.50 -4.63 20.14
CA ALA A 48 -6.81 -4.67 19.50
C ALA A 48 -7.64 -3.42 19.83
N SER A 49 -7.57 -2.93 21.07
CA SER A 49 -8.26 -1.69 21.47
C SER A 49 -7.65 -0.47 20.78
N LEU A 50 -6.31 -0.37 20.71
CA LEU A 50 -5.64 0.73 20.00
C LEU A 50 -6.02 0.74 18.52
N LEU A 51 -6.04 -0.42 17.87
CA LEU A 51 -6.47 -0.54 16.48
C LEU A 51 -7.93 -0.12 16.30
N LYS A 52 -8.81 -0.47 17.24
CA LYS A 52 -10.22 -0.05 17.22
C LYS A 52 -10.35 1.47 17.36
N ASP A 53 -9.55 2.09 18.23
CA ASP A 53 -9.54 3.55 18.39
C ASP A 53 -9.09 4.25 17.11
N ILE A 54 -8.07 3.73 16.43
CA ILE A 54 -7.62 4.24 15.12
C ILE A 54 -8.75 4.11 14.09
N LYS A 55 -9.36 2.93 13.96
CA LYS A 55 -10.49 2.72 13.04
C LYS A 55 -11.68 3.64 13.33
N LYS A 56 -11.96 3.94 14.60
CA LYS A 56 -13.00 4.90 14.98
C LYS A 56 -12.66 6.33 14.53
N LEU A 57 -11.38 6.67 14.54
CA LEU A 57 -10.89 8.01 14.15
C LEU A 57 -10.88 8.22 12.63
N VAL A 58 -10.39 7.22 11.87
CA VAL A 58 -10.13 7.38 10.42
C VAL A 58 -11.07 6.56 9.52
N GLY A 59 -11.96 5.77 10.11
CA GLY A 59 -12.81 4.82 9.39
C GLY A 59 -12.15 3.45 9.20
N GLU A 60 -12.93 2.49 8.70
CA GLU A 60 -12.40 1.19 8.32
C GLU A 60 -11.75 1.24 6.94
N THR A 61 -10.67 0.48 6.77
CA THR A 61 -10.02 0.28 5.48
C THR A 61 -10.02 -1.21 5.17
N LEU A 62 -10.56 -1.57 4.01
CA LEU A 62 -10.51 -2.92 3.48
C LEU A 62 -9.44 -2.98 2.41
N THR A 63 -8.55 -3.96 2.52
CA THR A 63 -7.49 -4.21 1.56
C THR A 63 -7.48 -5.69 1.21
N SER A 64 -7.30 -5.98 -0.06
CA SER A 64 -7.09 -7.33 -0.58
C SER A 64 -5.99 -7.25 -1.62
N ARG A 65 -5.31 -8.37 -1.82
CA ARG A 65 -4.29 -8.53 -2.86
C ARG A 65 -4.59 -9.81 -3.61
N LEU A 66 -4.63 -9.72 -4.92
CA LEU A 66 -4.82 -10.87 -5.80
C LEU A 66 -3.63 -10.98 -6.74
N ASP A 67 -3.07 -12.18 -6.84
CA ASP A 67 -1.98 -12.50 -7.75
C ASP A 67 -2.53 -13.48 -8.81
N PHE A 68 -2.45 -13.12 -10.09
CA PHE A 68 -2.93 -13.93 -11.22
C PHE A 68 -1.76 -14.32 -12.12
N CYS A 69 -1.55 -15.61 -12.32
CA CYS A 69 -0.66 -16.12 -13.37
C CYS A 69 -1.36 -16.01 -14.72
N LEU A 70 -0.70 -15.37 -15.68
CA LEU A 70 -1.16 -15.14 -17.03
C LEU A 70 -0.33 -15.99 -18.00
N SER A 71 -0.88 -16.28 -19.18
CA SER A 71 -0.04 -16.72 -20.31
C SER A 71 0.77 -15.53 -20.84
N SER A 72 1.89 -15.79 -21.50
CA SER A 72 2.72 -14.73 -22.10
C SER A 72 1.96 -13.85 -23.09
N GLU A 73 1.01 -14.43 -23.82
CA GLU A 73 0.13 -13.71 -24.74
C GLU A 73 -0.78 -12.72 -23.99
N ILE A 74 -1.49 -13.20 -22.96
CA ILE A 74 -2.38 -12.36 -22.15
C ILE A 74 -1.60 -11.28 -21.40
N MET A 75 -0.36 -11.59 -20.97
CA MET A 75 0.53 -10.62 -20.35
C MET A 75 0.88 -9.46 -21.29
N ASN A 76 1.21 -9.74 -22.54
CA ASN A 76 1.51 -8.72 -23.55
C ASN A 76 0.29 -7.85 -23.87
N ILE A 77 -0.89 -8.48 -24.00
CA ILE A 77 -2.16 -7.76 -24.21
C ILE A 77 -2.47 -6.85 -23.01
N SER A 78 -2.28 -7.36 -21.79
CA SER A 78 -2.53 -6.61 -20.55
C SER A 78 -1.60 -5.40 -20.43
N ARG A 79 -0.32 -5.56 -20.78
CA ARG A 79 0.66 -4.46 -20.81
C ARG A 79 0.22 -3.36 -21.77
N SER A 80 -0.04 -3.72 -23.03
CA SER A 80 -0.50 -2.77 -24.04
C SER A 80 -1.81 -2.09 -23.63
N THR A 81 -2.73 -2.84 -23.03
CA THR A 81 -4.02 -2.31 -22.55
C THR A 81 -3.83 -1.27 -21.45
N LEU A 82 -3.00 -1.55 -20.45
CA LEU A 82 -2.78 -0.64 -19.33
C LEU A 82 -1.98 0.62 -19.73
N GLU A 83 -1.11 0.52 -20.74
CA GLU A 83 -0.36 1.65 -21.30
C GLU A 83 -1.24 2.58 -22.16
N THR A 84 -2.22 2.03 -22.88
CA THR A 84 -3.01 2.79 -23.87
C THR A 84 -4.41 3.17 -23.39
N LYS A 85 -5.01 2.39 -22.50
CA LYS A 85 -6.40 2.59 -22.05
C LYS A 85 -6.43 3.02 -20.60
N HIS A 86 -6.97 4.23 -20.40
CA HIS A 86 -7.36 4.71 -19.08
C HIS A 86 -8.88 4.52 -18.91
N PRO A 87 -9.33 3.51 -18.14
CA PRO A 87 -10.76 3.28 -17.94
C PRO A 87 -11.41 4.50 -17.31
N LYS A 88 -12.64 4.83 -17.75
CA LYS A 88 -13.46 5.89 -17.13
C LYS A 88 -14.15 5.40 -15.86
N SER A 89 -14.33 4.09 -15.73
CA SER A 89 -14.96 3.45 -14.58
C SER A 89 -14.41 2.04 -14.35
N ILE A 90 -14.36 1.60 -13.10
CA ILE A 90 -13.97 0.25 -12.68
C ILE A 90 -15.02 -0.25 -11.68
N ALA A 91 -15.58 -1.44 -11.90
CA ALA A 91 -16.62 -2.04 -11.04
C ALA A 91 -17.80 -1.08 -10.74
N GLY A 92 -18.21 -0.29 -11.73
CA GLY A 92 -19.29 0.71 -11.60
C GLY A 92 -18.89 2.03 -10.95
N MET A 93 -17.69 2.15 -10.38
CA MET A 93 -17.16 3.38 -9.79
C MET A 93 -16.39 4.22 -10.81
N LYS A 94 -16.53 5.54 -10.79
CA LYS A 94 -15.82 6.44 -11.70
C LYS A 94 -14.35 6.53 -11.33
N VAL A 95 -13.47 6.57 -12.34
CA VAL A 95 -12.04 6.84 -12.15
C VAL A 95 -11.81 8.35 -12.00
N GLN A 96 -11.28 8.75 -10.85
CA GLN A 96 -10.96 10.13 -10.52
C GLN A 96 -9.52 10.51 -10.92
N LYS A 97 -8.58 9.57 -10.76
CA LYS A 97 -7.17 9.81 -11.09
C LYS A 97 -6.48 8.52 -11.52
N SER A 98 -5.65 8.62 -12.56
CA SER A 98 -4.72 7.56 -12.97
C SER A 98 -3.28 7.94 -12.57
N ILE A 99 -2.53 6.97 -12.05
CA ILE A 99 -1.16 7.10 -11.56
C ILE A 99 -0.35 5.95 -12.17
N THR A 100 0.72 6.27 -12.87
CA THR A 100 1.55 5.29 -13.62
C THR A 100 2.92 5.04 -12.99
N ILE A 101 3.11 5.48 -11.75
CA ILE A 101 4.36 5.29 -11.01
C ILE A 101 4.39 3.86 -10.46
N ASP A 102 5.35 3.06 -10.92
CA ASP A 102 5.60 1.69 -10.45
C ASP A 102 4.37 0.76 -10.61
N GLY A 103 3.72 0.84 -11.78
CA GLY A 103 2.49 0.12 -12.14
C GLY A 103 1.36 1.09 -12.51
N HIS A 104 0.13 0.57 -12.61
CA HIS A 104 -1.05 1.36 -12.95
C HIS A 104 -2.01 1.40 -11.76
N LYS A 105 -2.15 2.57 -11.13
CA LYS A 105 -3.04 2.78 -10.00
C LYS A 105 -4.15 3.76 -10.36
N PHE A 106 -5.36 3.43 -9.94
CA PHE A 106 -6.55 4.25 -10.15
C PHE A 106 -7.16 4.62 -8.80
N THR A 107 -7.43 5.91 -8.61
CA THR A 107 -8.28 6.39 -7.52
C THR A 107 -9.70 6.49 -8.07
N LEU A 108 -10.65 5.92 -7.34
CA LEU A 108 -12.06 5.82 -7.71
C LEU A 108 -12.91 6.74 -6.81
N ASP A 109 -14.22 6.73 -7.02
CA ASP A 109 -15.18 7.30 -6.07
C ASP A 109 -15.01 6.71 -4.65
N ASP A 110 -15.53 7.42 -3.64
CA ASP A 110 -15.45 7.05 -2.22
C ASP A 110 -14.02 6.80 -1.70
N SER A 111 -13.03 7.43 -2.32
CA SER A 111 -11.60 7.27 -2.00
C SER A 111 -11.07 5.84 -2.18
N ALA A 112 -11.82 4.97 -2.85
CA ALA A 112 -11.38 3.62 -3.19
C ALA A 112 -10.19 3.68 -4.17
N ARG A 113 -9.32 2.68 -4.10
CA ARG A 113 -8.11 2.61 -4.93
C ARG A 113 -7.88 1.18 -5.37
N ILE A 114 -7.47 1.02 -6.62
CA ILE A 114 -7.05 -0.25 -7.19
C ILE A 114 -5.72 -0.06 -7.90
N GLY A 115 -4.80 -1.01 -7.70
CA GLY A 115 -3.50 -1.05 -8.37
C GLY A 115 -3.44 -2.23 -9.32
N PHE A 116 -2.64 -2.11 -10.37
CA PHE A 116 -2.27 -3.20 -11.23
C PHE A 116 -0.75 -3.14 -11.39
N ARG A 117 -0.06 -4.17 -10.93
CA ARG A 117 1.38 -4.32 -11.07
C ARG A 117 1.68 -5.58 -11.85
N LEU A 118 2.11 -5.38 -13.09
CA LEU A 118 2.66 -6.43 -13.94
C LEU A 118 4.07 -6.74 -13.46
N LEU A 119 4.37 -8.00 -13.18
CA LEU A 119 5.75 -8.40 -12.86
C LEU A 119 6.60 -8.40 -14.14
N GLY A 120 7.87 -8.01 -14.00
CA GLY A 120 8.78 -7.90 -15.14
C GLY A 120 9.36 -9.25 -15.60
N THR A 121 9.59 -10.16 -14.65
CA THR A 121 10.31 -11.43 -14.87
C THR A 121 9.39 -12.63 -14.96
N GLU A 122 8.14 -12.50 -14.53
CA GLU A 122 7.15 -13.58 -14.48
C GLU A 122 5.85 -13.07 -15.11
N PRO A 123 5.10 -13.93 -15.83
CA PRO A 123 3.82 -13.55 -16.41
C PRO A 123 2.76 -13.55 -15.30
N LEU A 124 2.89 -12.62 -14.35
CA LEU A 124 2.03 -12.47 -13.19
C LEU A 124 1.57 -11.02 -13.11
N VAL A 125 0.28 -10.84 -12.83
CA VAL A 125 -0.30 -9.54 -12.49
C VAL A 125 -0.79 -9.55 -11.05
N ARG A 126 -0.40 -8.52 -10.31
CA ARG A 126 -0.88 -8.23 -8.96
C ARG A 126 -1.89 -7.11 -8.98
N ILE A 127 -3.00 -7.31 -8.29
CA ILE A 127 -4.06 -6.33 -8.09
C ILE A 127 -4.18 -5.98 -6.61
#